data_AF-A0A1V4Z774-F1
#
_entry.id   AF-A0A1V4Z774-F1
#
_cell.length_a   1.000
_cell.length_b   1.000
_cell.length_c   1.000
_cell.angle_alpha   90.00
_cell.angle_beta   90.00
_cell.angle_gamma   90.00
#
_symmetry.space_group_name_H-M   'P 1'
#
loop_
_entity.id
_entity.type
_entity.pdbx_description
1 polymer ?
#
loop_
_entity_poly.entity_id
_entity_poly.type
_entity_poly.pdbx_seq_one_letter_code
_entity_poly.pdbx_strand_id
1 'polypeptide(L)'
;MGKGSFPEDNPLSLGMLGMHGRKVANMVVDECDCLIVIGCRFSDRTTGNVEKFAPNARIIQIDVDPAEIGKNVDVDVPIVGDAKITMSSLIKTINNLKNKTEMNDSTKKWTEYISDFKINCTPRLSFDDIPLKPQQVIKEIRNSIDYDTVVTTDVGQNQMWMAHYFTSKIPRTFLSSGGLGTMGFGFPAAMGAKVAKPESDVVAVCGDGGFLMVSQDLATIKEYDIPVVICVLDNRYLGMVAQWQKLFYDERMSHTHLGEVPDFVKLAEAFGVQGERVEKPGEMEEALKNALKSGEPTLIDVIIDPHEILPMVPPGCGITEIIGEYKVEREVPGEIPYRAPAQEKSGD
;
A
#
# COMPACT_ATOMS: atom_id res chain seq x y z
N MET A 1 3.02 5.30 4.31
CA MET A 1 2.63 6.73 4.23
C MET A 1 3.24 7.48 3.04
N GLY A 2 4.46 7.18 2.58
CA GLY A 2 5.10 7.92 1.47
C GLY A 2 4.61 7.59 0.04
N LYS A 3 3.51 6.84 -0.11
CA LYS A 3 3.01 6.37 -1.41
C LYS A 3 2.68 7.56 -2.32
N GLY A 4 3.14 7.51 -3.58
CA GLY A 4 3.03 8.62 -4.53
C GLY A 4 4.13 9.68 -4.44
N SER A 5 5.03 9.64 -3.43
CA SER A 5 6.18 10.57 -3.38
C SER A 5 7.23 10.27 -4.46
N PHE A 6 7.26 9.03 -4.95
CA PHE A 6 8.01 8.60 -6.12
C PHE A 6 7.06 7.83 -7.06
N PRO A 7 7.10 8.04 -8.39
CA PRO A 7 6.18 7.36 -9.30
C PRO A 7 6.37 5.84 -9.27
N GLU A 8 5.35 5.09 -8.88
CA GLU A 8 5.50 3.65 -8.66
C GLU A 8 5.65 2.81 -9.94
N ASP A 9 5.31 3.37 -11.09
CA ASP A 9 5.58 2.78 -12.42
C ASP A 9 7.02 3.01 -12.90
N ASN A 10 7.78 3.87 -12.22
CA ASN A 10 9.17 4.08 -12.58
C ASN A 10 9.97 2.77 -12.41
N PRO A 11 10.88 2.43 -13.33
CA PRO A 11 11.70 1.23 -13.22
C PRO A 11 12.43 1.09 -11.88
N LEU A 12 12.85 2.20 -11.26
CA LEU A 12 13.57 2.24 -9.99
C LEU A 12 12.65 2.13 -8.75
N SER A 13 11.33 2.18 -8.91
CA SER A 13 10.41 1.99 -7.78
C SER A 13 10.37 0.53 -7.35
N LEU A 14 10.58 0.24 -6.07
CA LEU A 14 10.46 -1.10 -5.49
C LEU A 14 9.11 -1.32 -4.79
N GLY A 15 8.27 -0.29 -4.73
CA GLY A 15 6.99 -0.29 -4.01
C GLY A 15 7.16 -0.18 -2.49
N MET A 16 6.15 -0.62 -1.76
CA MET A 16 6.10 -0.49 -0.30
C MET A 16 7.05 -1.47 0.40
N LEU A 17 7.77 -0.99 1.42
CA LEU A 17 8.58 -1.78 2.37
C LEU A 17 7.76 -2.11 3.63
N GLY A 18 8.03 -3.26 4.26
CA GLY A 18 7.60 -3.57 5.62
C GLY A 18 6.80 -4.86 5.74
N MET A 19 5.96 -4.93 6.77
CA MET A 19 5.17 -6.11 7.15
C MET A 19 4.37 -6.71 5.99
N HIS A 20 3.67 -5.88 5.21
CA HIS A 20 2.97 -6.28 3.98
C HIS A 20 3.62 -5.68 2.72
N GLY A 21 4.92 -5.42 2.80
CA GLY A 21 5.71 -4.84 1.71
C GLY A 21 5.86 -5.77 0.51
N ARG A 22 6.38 -5.22 -0.59
CA ARG A 22 6.85 -5.99 -1.74
C ARG A 22 8.05 -6.83 -1.31
N LYS A 23 8.08 -8.09 -1.75
CA LYS A 23 9.23 -8.98 -1.50
C LYS A 23 10.54 -8.32 -1.95
N VAL A 24 10.57 -7.75 -3.15
CA VAL A 24 11.74 -7.03 -3.67
C VAL A 24 12.16 -5.86 -2.78
N ALA A 25 11.22 -5.06 -2.24
CA ALA A 25 11.56 -3.93 -1.39
C ALA A 25 12.20 -4.38 -0.07
N ASN A 26 11.61 -5.38 0.60
CA ASN A 26 12.15 -5.89 1.86
C ASN A 26 13.55 -6.50 1.67
N MET A 27 13.69 -7.34 0.65
CA MET A 27 14.92 -8.06 0.35
C MET A 27 16.06 -7.10 -0.05
N VAL A 28 15.79 -6.09 -0.88
CA VAL A 28 16.80 -5.10 -1.30
C VAL A 28 17.25 -4.20 -0.15
N VAL A 29 16.36 -3.86 0.79
CA VAL A 29 16.73 -3.10 1.99
C VAL A 29 17.63 -3.91 2.91
N ASP A 30 17.39 -5.22 3.04
CA ASP A 30 18.24 -6.12 3.81
C ASP A 30 19.67 -6.25 3.22
N GLU A 31 19.77 -6.23 1.89
CA GLU A 31 21.03 -6.36 1.15
C GLU A 31 21.84 -5.06 0.99
N CYS A 32 21.24 -3.89 1.24
CA CYS A 32 21.88 -2.62 0.90
C CYS A 32 23.08 -2.30 1.81
N ASP A 33 24.08 -1.62 1.23
CA ASP A 33 25.26 -1.12 1.95
C ASP A 33 25.11 0.34 2.41
N CYS A 34 24.10 1.04 1.90
CA CYS A 34 23.75 2.40 2.23
C CYS A 34 22.23 2.60 2.13
N LEU A 35 21.61 3.08 3.20
CA LEU A 35 20.18 3.36 3.27
C LEU A 35 19.94 4.86 3.54
N ILE A 36 19.38 5.56 2.55
CA ILE A 36 19.01 6.97 2.68
C ILE A 36 17.53 7.06 3.04
N VAL A 37 17.23 7.50 4.25
CA VAL A 37 15.90 7.57 4.83
C VAL A 37 15.43 9.01 4.87
N ILE A 38 14.36 9.32 4.14
CA ILE A 38 13.88 10.69 3.94
C ILE A 38 12.47 10.81 4.50
N GLY A 39 12.30 11.58 5.59
CA GLY A 39 10.99 11.84 6.22
C GLY A 39 10.28 10.56 6.66
N CYS A 40 11.03 9.64 7.27
CA CYS A 40 10.53 8.36 7.74
C CYS A 40 11.05 8.05 9.15
N ARG A 41 10.15 7.52 9.97
CA ARG A 41 10.30 7.35 11.43
C ARG A 41 10.66 5.94 11.89
N PHE A 42 11.12 5.07 10.97
CA PHE A 42 11.45 3.66 11.27
C PHE A 42 10.40 2.96 12.15
N SER A 43 9.12 2.96 11.73
CA SER A 43 8.09 2.27 12.51
C SER A 43 8.34 0.76 12.53
N ASP A 44 7.92 0.09 13.60
CA ASP A 44 7.89 -1.37 13.75
C ASP A 44 7.23 -2.10 12.56
N ARG A 45 6.20 -1.50 11.95
CA ARG A 45 5.54 -2.02 10.74
C ARG A 45 6.42 -1.98 9.49
N THR A 46 7.49 -1.20 9.50
CA THR A 46 8.45 -1.07 8.42
C THR A 46 9.71 -1.88 8.69
N THR A 47 10.23 -1.81 9.92
CA THR A 47 11.52 -2.42 10.28
C THR A 47 11.40 -3.89 10.71
N GLY A 48 10.23 -4.33 11.18
CA GLY A 48 10.11 -5.64 11.81
C GLY A 48 11.02 -5.71 13.04
N ASN A 49 11.86 -6.74 13.10
CA ASN A 49 12.94 -6.82 14.06
C ASN A 49 14.07 -5.84 13.72
N VAL A 50 14.20 -4.80 14.54
CA VAL A 50 15.22 -3.74 14.39
C VAL A 50 16.65 -4.30 14.36
N GLU A 51 16.97 -5.31 15.17
CA GLU A 51 18.33 -5.90 15.21
C GLU A 51 18.72 -6.59 13.90
N LYS A 52 17.71 -6.99 13.11
CA LYS A 52 17.88 -7.62 11.79
C LYS A 52 17.64 -6.64 10.64
N PHE A 53 17.35 -5.37 10.90
CA PHE A 53 16.95 -4.42 9.86
C PHE A 53 18.16 -3.76 9.22
N ALA A 54 18.33 -3.98 7.91
CA ALA A 54 19.43 -3.39 7.11
C ALA A 54 20.82 -3.58 7.75
N PRO A 55 21.21 -4.83 8.10
CA PRO A 55 22.31 -5.12 9.03
C PRO A 55 23.69 -4.67 8.56
N ASN A 56 23.88 -4.48 7.25
CA ASN A 56 25.14 -4.07 6.64
C ASN A 56 25.10 -2.64 6.08
N ALA A 57 24.00 -1.91 6.29
CA ALA A 57 23.79 -0.61 5.68
C ALA A 57 24.39 0.50 6.55
N ARG A 58 25.10 1.43 5.90
CA ARG A 58 25.32 2.75 6.47
C ARG A 58 24.03 3.57 6.36
N ILE A 59 23.49 4.03 7.49
CA ILE A 59 22.19 4.68 7.55
C ILE A 59 22.34 6.20 7.58
N ILE A 60 21.71 6.87 6.61
CA ILE A 60 21.60 8.33 6.53
C ILE A 60 20.13 8.68 6.79
N GLN A 61 19.81 9.32 7.90
CA GLN A 61 18.45 9.72 8.23
C GLN A 61 18.28 11.24 8.09
N ILE A 62 17.34 11.63 7.23
CA ILE A 62 16.89 13.01 7.03
C ILE A 62 15.49 13.13 7.61
N ASP A 63 15.36 13.85 8.71
CA ASP A 63 14.06 14.13 9.32
C ASP A 63 13.97 15.58 9.77
N VAL A 64 12.76 16.14 9.73
CA VAL A 64 12.50 17.51 10.20
C VAL A 64 12.42 17.55 11.72
N ASP A 65 12.00 16.43 12.34
CA ASP A 65 11.88 16.32 13.78
C ASP A 65 13.16 15.69 14.37
N PRO A 66 13.96 16.44 15.15
CA PRO A 66 15.16 15.88 15.79
C PRO A 66 14.84 14.72 16.75
N ALA A 67 13.62 14.61 17.28
CA ALA A 67 13.23 13.52 18.16
C ALA A 67 13.07 12.16 17.44
N GLU A 68 12.94 12.18 16.12
CA GLU A 68 12.85 10.95 15.30
C GLU A 68 14.22 10.42 14.88
N ILE A 69 15.27 11.24 14.97
CA ILE A 69 16.62 10.86 14.60
C ILE A 69 17.17 9.85 15.60
N GLY A 70 17.55 8.66 15.12
CA GLY A 70 18.15 7.63 15.98
C GLY A 70 17.21 7.05 17.03
N LYS A 71 15.89 7.30 16.93
CA LYS A 71 14.94 6.89 17.96
C LYS A 71 14.76 5.37 18.05
N ASN A 72 14.66 4.71 16.90
CA ASN A 72 14.37 3.28 16.81
C ASN A 72 15.52 2.48 16.18
N VAL A 73 16.33 3.09 15.32
CA VAL A 73 17.43 2.46 14.59
C VAL A 73 18.62 3.39 14.71
N ASP A 74 19.82 2.87 14.99
CA ASP A 74 21.04 3.66 15.05
C ASP A 74 21.35 4.29 13.68
N VAL A 75 21.84 5.53 13.68
CA VAL A 75 22.06 6.32 12.47
C VAL A 75 23.50 6.81 12.39
N ASP A 76 24.16 6.53 11.28
CA ASP A 76 25.54 6.97 11.02
C ASP A 76 25.63 8.44 10.64
N VAL A 77 24.66 8.94 9.88
CA VAL A 77 24.63 10.32 9.39
C VAL A 77 23.26 10.95 9.66
N PRO A 78 23.09 11.61 10.83
CA PRO A 78 21.85 12.32 11.15
C PRO A 78 21.81 13.69 10.47
N ILE A 79 20.71 13.99 9.77
CA ILE A 79 20.46 15.28 9.13
C ILE A 79 19.10 15.80 9.59
N VAL A 80 19.10 16.79 10.49
CA VAL A 80 17.88 17.48 10.92
C VAL A 80 17.56 18.60 9.93
N GLY A 81 16.48 18.45 9.18
CA GLY A 81 16.07 19.47 8.22
C GLY A 81 14.90 19.05 7.34
N ASP A 82 14.31 20.04 6.68
CA ASP A 82 13.26 19.82 5.70
C ASP A 82 13.77 18.96 4.52
N ALA A 83 13.03 17.90 4.20
CA ALA A 83 13.39 16.94 3.17
C ALA A 83 13.62 17.60 1.80
N LYS A 84 12.78 18.57 1.39
CA LYS A 84 12.90 19.24 0.09
C LYS A 84 14.15 20.09 0.03
N ILE A 85 14.45 20.85 1.08
CA ILE A 85 15.66 21.70 1.17
C ILE A 85 16.92 20.82 1.15
N THR A 86 16.96 19.80 2.00
CA THR A 86 18.10 18.88 2.12
C THR A 86 18.36 18.16 0.81
N MET A 87 17.34 17.58 0.17
CA MET A 87 17.50 16.88 -1.10
C MET A 87 17.93 17.81 -2.24
N SER A 88 17.41 19.04 -2.29
CA SER A 88 17.86 20.03 -3.29
C SER A 88 19.35 20.36 -3.13
N SER A 89 19.83 20.49 -1.90
CA SER A 89 21.24 20.74 -1.60
C SER A 89 22.12 19.53 -1.94
N LEU A 90 21.65 18.33 -1.63
CA LEU A 90 22.34 17.07 -1.96
C LEU A 90 22.50 16.91 -3.47
N ILE A 91 21.41 17.08 -4.23
CA ILE A 91 21.43 16.99 -5.70
C ILE A 91 22.39 18.02 -6.32
N LYS A 92 22.37 19.27 -5.82
CA LYS A 92 23.30 20.31 -6.28
C LYS A 92 24.75 19.94 -6.00
N THR A 93 25.03 19.40 -4.82
CA THR A 93 26.37 18.94 -4.43
C THR A 93 26.85 17.82 -5.32
N ILE A 94 26.02 16.78 -5.55
CA ILE A 94 26.32 15.66 -6.44
C ILE A 94 26.61 16.14 -7.87
N ASN A 95 25.79 17.07 -8.40
CA ASN A 95 25.97 17.61 -9.74
C ASN A 95 27.27 18.40 -9.95
N ASN A 96 27.84 18.96 -8.87
CA ASN A 96 29.07 19.74 -8.88
C ASN A 96 30.33 18.89 -8.66
N LEU A 97 30.20 17.60 -8.38
CA LEU A 97 31.36 16.72 -8.25
C LEU A 97 32.09 16.62 -9.60
N LYS A 98 33.38 16.98 -9.60
CA LYS A 98 34.21 17.08 -10.82
C LYS A 98 34.42 15.74 -11.54
N ASN A 99 34.23 14.63 -10.85
CA ASN A 99 34.31 13.27 -11.39
C ASN A 99 32.91 12.73 -11.65
N LYS A 100 32.21 13.28 -12.66
CA LYS A 100 31.07 12.59 -13.29
C LYS A 100 31.60 11.42 -14.11
N THR A 101 32.25 10.45 -13.47
CA THR A 101 32.53 9.18 -14.12
C THR A 101 31.20 8.54 -14.47
N GLU A 102 31.16 7.87 -15.62
CA GLU A 102 30.10 6.93 -15.95
C GLU A 102 29.74 6.09 -14.73
N MET A 103 28.46 5.72 -14.62
CA MET A 103 27.96 4.86 -13.55
C MET A 103 28.96 3.70 -13.34
N ASN A 104 29.58 3.64 -12.15
CA ASN A 104 30.64 2.68 -11.91
C ASN A 104 30.10 1.25 -12.06
N ASP A 105 30.99 0.30 -12.33
CA ASP A 105 30.58 -1.07 -12.63
C ASP A 105 29.79 -1.73 -11.49
N SER A 106 30.03 -1.34 -10.23
CA SER A 106 29.23 -1.82 -9.09
C SER A 106 27.80 -1.30 -9.12
N THR A 107 27.58 0.00 -9.40
CA THR A 107 26.23 0.58 -9.50
C THR A 107 25.47 0.00 -10.70
N LYS A 108 26.15 -0.23 -11.84
CA LYS A 108 25.57 -0.92 -13.00
C LYS A 108 25.08 -2.32 -12.62
N LYS A 109 25.96 -3.14 -12.04
CA LYS A 109 25.62 -4.51 -11.59
C LYS A 109 24.50 -4.53 -10.56
N TRP A 110 24.50 -3.58 -9.62
CA TRP A 110 23.44 -3.46 -8.62
C TRP A 110 22.09 -3.10 -9.24
N THR A 111 22.09 -2.15 -10.18
CA THR A 111 20.88 -1.72 -10.88
C THR A 111 20.30 -2.84 -11.75
N GLU A 112 21.16 -3.58 -12.46
CA GLU A 112 20.78 -4.76 -13.25
C GLU A 112 20.18 -5.86 -12.36
N TYR A 113 20.85 -6.20 -11.25
CA TYR A 113 20.34 -7.16 -10.28
C TYR A 113 18.95 -6.77 -9.74
N ILE A 114 18.78 -5.52 -9.29
CA ILE A 114 17.50 -5.03 -8.79
C ILE A 114 16.41 -5.09 -9.87
N SER A 115 16.74 -4.69 -11.10
CA SER A 115 15.79 -4.73 -12.22
C SER A 115 15.31 -6.15 -12.48
N ASP A 116 16.23 -7.12 -12.57
CA ASP A 116 15.89 -8.53 -12.80
C ASP A 116 15.10 -9.11 -11.61
N PHE A 117 15.51 -8.81 -10.38
CA PHE A 117 14.84 -9.29 -9.18
C PHE A 117 13.42 -8.71 -9.02
N LYS A 118 13.23 -7.43 -9.36
CA LYS A 118 11.91 -6.79 -9.41
C LYS A 118 11.00 -7.50 -10.40
N ILE A 119 11.49 -7.80 -11.61
CA ILE A 119 10.71 -8.53 -12.63
C ILE A 119 10.25 -9.88 -12.08
N ASN A 120 11.15 -10.63 -11.43
CA ASN A 120 10.83 -11.93 -10.84
C ASN A 120 9.88 -11.84 -9.62
N CYS A 121 9.74 -10.67 -9.00
CA CYS A 121 8.81 -10.42 -7.88
C CYS A 121 7.53 -9.68 -8.31
N THR A 122 7.26 -9.56 -9.60
CA THR A 122 6.07 -8.82 -10.10
C THR A 122 4.81 -9.55 -9.65
N PRO A 123 3.91 -8.90 -8.89
CA PRO A 123 2.70 -9.55 -8.40
C PRO A 123 1.78 -9.96 -9.54
N ARG A 124 1.09 -11.09 -9.37
CA ARG A 124 -0.06 -11.39 -10.21
C ARG A 124 -1.23 -10.48 -9.81
N LEU A 125 -1.79 -9.78 -10.78
CA LEU A 125 -2.99 -8.95 -10.60
C LEU A 125 -4.22 -9.51 -11.29
N SER A 126 -4.05 -10.31 -12.34
CA SER A 126 -5.15 -10.82 -13.16
C SER A 126 -5.66 -12.15 -12.62
N PHE A 127 -6.95 -12.21 -12.29
CA PHE A 127 -7.66 -13.39 -11.81
C PHE A 127 -9.08 -13.41 -12.38
N ASP A 128 -9.57 -14.61 -12.70
CA ASP A 128 -10.92 -14.83 -13.26
C ASP A 128 -11.85 -15.51 -12.24
N ASP A 129 -11.40 -15.66 -10.99
CA ASP A 129 -12.11 -16.34 -9.91
C ASP A 129 -13.41 -15.63 -9.49
N ILE A 130 -14.37 -16.44 -9.02
CA ILE A 130 -15.61 -15.99 -8.36
C ILE A 130 -15.71 -16.77 -7.03
N PRO A 131 -15.86 -16.10 -5.86
CA PRO A 131 -15.89 -14.64 -5.65
C PRO A 131 -14.60 -13.94 -6.10
N LEU A 132 -14.69 -12.62 -6.32
CA LEU A 132 -13.59 -11.83 -6.90
C LEU A 132 -12.33 -11.86 -6.03
N LYS A 133 -11.17 -11.98 -6.68
CA LYS A 133 -9.89 -11.71 -6.02
C LYS A 133 -9.70 -10.19 -5.86
N PRO A 134 -9.34 -9.69 -4.66
CA PRO A 134 -9.11 -8.25 -4.45
C PRO A 134 -8.02 -7.68 -5.36
N GLN A 135 -7.05 -8.48 -5.79
CA GLN A 135 -6.03 -8.07 -6.77
C GLN A 135 -6.64 -7.66 -8.11
N GLN A 136 -7.60 -8.46 -8.61
CA GLN A 136 -8.32 -8.17 -9.86
C GLN A 136 -9.16 -6.91 -9.70
N VAL A 137 -9.89 -6.77 -8.59
CA VAL A 137 -10.67 -5.56 -8.29
C VAL A 137 -9.79 -4.31 -8.27
N ILE A 138 -8.62 -4.37 -7.63
CA ILE A 138 -7.71 -3.22 -7.54
C ILE A 138 -7.12 -2.85 -8.91
N LYS A 139 -6.83 -3.86 -9.74
CA LYS A 139 -6.41 -3.64 -11.13
C LYS A 139 -7.50 -2.91 -11.91
N GLU A 140 -8.75 -3.36 -11.80
CA GLU A 140 -9.90 -2.73 -12.46
C GLU A 140 -10.15 -1.31 -11.95
N ILE A 141 -10.06 -1.08 -10.63
CA ILE A 141 -10.12 0.27 -10.06
C ILE A 141 -9.04 1.14 -10.69
N ARG A 142 -7.77 0.69 -10.70
CA ARG A 142 -6.66 1.50 -11.22
C ARG A 142 -6.81 1.82 -12.71
N ASN A 143 -7.36 0.90 -13.50
CA ASN A 143 -7.63 1.09 -14.94
C ASN A 143 -8.78 2.07 -15.21
N SER A 144 -9.63 2.33 -14.22
CA SER A 144 -10.85 3.13 -14.36
C SER A 144 -10.69 4.59 -13.99
N ILE A 145 -9.59 4.94 -13.33
CA ILE A 145 -9.34 6.28 -12.79
C ILE A 145 -8.01 6.84 -13.26
N ASP A 146 -7.90 8.16 -13.26
CA ASP A 146 -6.67 8.88 -13.57
C ASP A 146 -5.69 8.90 -12.38
N TYR A 147 -4.42 9.18 -12.65
CA TYR A 147 -3.38 9.14 -11.61
C TYR A 147 -3.48 10.28 -10.59
N ASP A 148 -4.23 11.34 -10.90
CA ASP A 148 -4.52 12.46 -10.03
C ASP A 148 -5.84 12.32 -9.25
N THR A 149 -6.67 11.31 -9.57
CA THR A 149 -7.80 10.88 -8.74
C THR A 149 -7.33 10.60 -7.32
N VAL A 150 -8.00 11.19 -6.33
CA VAL A 150 -7.70 10.94 -4.92
C VAL A 150 -8.36 9.65 -4.49
N VAL A 151 -7.57 8.71 -4.03
CA VAL A 151 -8.04 7.47 -3.45
C VAL A 151 -7.80 7.49 -1.95
N THR A 152 -8.85 7.17 -1.20
CA THR A 152 -8.76 6.95 0.23
C THR A 152 -8.94 5.47 0.54
N THR A 153 -8.35 5.00 1.63
CA THR A 153 -8.57 3.63 2.09
C THR A 153 -8.95 3.60 3.55
N ASP A 154 -9.84 2.68 3.86
CA ASP A 154 -10.09 2.30 5.25
C ASP A 154 -8.99 1.37 5.78
N VAL A 155 -9.14 0.80 6.97
CA VAL A 155 -8.12 -0.01 7.65
C VAL A 155 -8.51 -1.49 7.67
N GLY A 156 -7.58 -2.35 7.25
CA GLY A 156 -7.79 -3.79 7.16
C GLY A 156 -7.01 -4.42 6.00
N GLN A 157 -7.48 -5.57 5.52
CA GLN A 157 -6.89 -6.21 4.33
C GLN A 157 -7.10 -5.35 3.07
N ASN A 158 -8.25 -4.69 2.91
CA ASN A 158 -8.51 -3.71 1.85
C ASN A 158 -7.40 -2.65 1.78
N GLN A 159 -6.99 -2.11 2.93
CA GLN A 159 -5.91 -1.13 3.05
C GLN A 159 -4.61 -1.67 2.49
N MET A 160 -4.24 -2.89 2.90
CA MET A 160 -2.97 -3.50 2.56
C MET A 160 -2.96 -3.97 1.11
N TRP A 161 -4.06 -4.50 0.58
CA TRP A 161 -4.20 -4.82 -0.82
C TRP A 161 -4.04 -3.56 -1.68
N MET A 162 -4.70 -2.46 -1.31
CA MET A 162 -4.52 -1.17 -1.99
C MET A 162 -3.08 -0.66 -1.87
N ALA A 163 -2.48 -0.68 -0.68
CA ALA A 163 -1.11 -0.22 -0.52
C ALA A 163 -0.11 -1.04 -1.35
N HIS A 164 -0.33 -2.36 -1.42
CA HIS A 164 0.53 -3.30 -2.12
C HIS A 164 0.34 -3.26 -3.64
N TYR A 165 -0.90 -3.36 -4.15
CA TYR A 165 -1.20 -3.59 -5.56
C TYR A 165 -1.59 -2.34 -6.35
N PHE A 166 -2.12 -1.29 -5.71
CA PHE A 166 -2.57 -0.09 -6.41
C PHE A 166 -1.39 0.82 -6.75
N THR A 167 -1.18 1.17 -8.02
CA THR A 167 -0.10 2.06 -8.43
C THR A 167 -0.45 3.53 -8.17
N SER A 168 0.40 4.25 -7.41
CA SER A 168 0.29 5.70 -7.16
C SER A 168 1.50 6.45 -7.73
N LYS A 169 1.25 7.60 -8.38
CA LYS A 169 2.30 8.40 -9.02
C LYS A 169 2.46 9.81 -8.47
N ILE A 170 1.44 10.31 -7.78
CA ILE A 170 1.33 11.71 -7.39
C ILE A 170 1.18 11.76 -5.87
N PRO A 171 1.95 12.59 -5.16
CA PRO A 171 1.80 12.70 -3.72
C PRO A 171 0.41 13.27 -3.40
N ARG A 172 -0.13 12.89 -2.23
CA ARG A 172 -1.46 13.34 -1.75
C ARG A 172 -2.64 12.85 -2.60
N THR A 173 -2.48 11.79 -3.39
CA THR A 173 -3.59 11.09 -4.06
C THR A 173 -3.88 9.72 -3.46
N PHE A 174 -3.09 9.27 -2.47
CA PHE A 174 -3.36 8.07 -1.69
C PHE A 174 -3.43 8.44 -0.20
N LEU A 175 -4.62 8.45 0.36
CA LEU A 175 -4.87 8.87 1.74
C LEU A 175 -5.31 7.67 2.59
N SER A 176 -4.63 7.44 3.71
CA SER A 176 -4.92 6.27 4.55
C SER A 176 -4.48 6.51 6.00
N SER A 177 -5.21 5.92 6.95
CA SER A 177 -4.84 5.95 8.37
C SER A 177 -3.77 4.90 8.67
N GLY A 178 -2.51 5.32 8.74
CA GLY A 178 -1.38 4.42 8.97
C GLY A 178 -1.01 4.22 10.44
N GLY A 179 -0.66 5.31 11.15
CA GLY A 179 -0.08 5.21 12.50
C GLY A 179 -1.06 4.68 13.55
N LEU A 180 -2.25 5.29 13.63
CA LEU A 180 -3.30 4.85 14.56
C LEU A 180 -4.12 3.67 13.99
N GLY A 181 -4.24 3.57 12.67
CA GLY A 181 -5.00 2.49 12.03
C GLY A 181 -6.50 2.57 12.36
N THR A 182 -7.10 3.75 12.18
CA THR A 182 -8.52 3.99 12.49
C THR A 182 -9.45 3.44 11.41
N MET A 183 -10.23 2.41 11.74
CA MET A 183 -11.35 1.96 10.90
C MET A 183 -12.44 3.03 10.79
N GLY A 184 -13.13 3.08 9.65
CA GLY A 184 -14.07 4.15 9.31
C GLY A 184 -13.39 5.42 8.80
N PHE A 185 -12.08 5.40 8.51
CA PHE A 185 -11.36 6.59 8.03
C PHE A 185 -11.64 6.88 6.54
N GLY A 186 -11.69 5.84 5.71
CA GLY A 186 -11.67 5.98 4.25
C GLY A 186 -12.78 6.88 3.72
N PHE A 187 -14.03 6.53 4.00
CA PHE A 187 -15.19 7.27 3.48
C PHE A 187 -15.23 8.75 3.94
N PRO A 188 -15.11 9.09 5.24
CA PRO A 188 -15.08 10.49 5.67
C PRO A 188 -13.89 11.27 5.14
N ALA A 189 -12.71 10.63 5.03
CA ALA A 189 -11.54 11.26 4.41
C ALA A 189 -11.77 11.58 2.92
N ALA A 190 -12.51 10.73 2.19
CA ALA A 190 -12.88 10.98 0.80
C ALA A 190 -13.80 12.20 0.67
N MET A 191 -14.80 12.34 1.56
CA MET A 191 -15.64 13.55 1.58
C MET A 191 -14.80 14.81 1.74
N GLY A 192 -13.90 14.81 2.74
CA GLY A 192 -13.00 15.95 2.98
C GLY A 192 -12.07 16.23 1.79
N ALA A 193 -11.55 15.18 1.15
CA ALA A 193 -10.72 15.31 -0.05
C ALA A 193 -11.49 15.91 -1.23
N LYS A 194 -12.73 15.49 -1.45
CA LYS A 194 -13.58 16.02 -2.53
C LYS A 194 -13.94 17.48 -2.31
N VAL A 195 -14.26 17.87 -1.07
CA VAL A 195 -14.49 19.28 -0.71
C VAL A 195 -13.22 20.12 -0.90
N ALA A 196 -12.04 19.58 -0.55
CA ALA A 196 -10.77 20.27 -0.73
C ALA A 196 -10.32 20.35 -2.20
N LYS A 197 -10.78 19.43 -3.06
CA LYS A 197 -10.48 19.36 -4.49
C LYS A 197 -11.75 19.05 -5.30
N PRO A 198 -12.65 20.04 -5.49
CA PRO A 198 -13.94 19.82 -6.13
C PRO A 198 -13.83 19.25 -7.55
N GLU A 199 -12.80 19.67 -8.29
CA GLU A 199 -12.55 19.25 -9.69
C GLU A 199 -11.90 17.87 -9.80
N SER A 200 -11.37 17.29 -8.72
CA SER A 200 -10.74 15.97 -8.76
C SER A 200 -11.76 14.89 -8.49
N ASP A 201 -11.64 13.78 -9.22
CA ASP A 201 -12.35 12.55 -8.85
C ASP A 201 -11.83 12.03 -7.50
N VAL A 202 -12.74 11.47 -6.71
CA VAL A 202 -12.41 10.89 -5.40
C VAL A 202 -13.12 9.56 -5.21
N VAL A 203 -12.32 8.54 -4.88
CA VAL A 203 -12.80 7.17 -4.63
C VAL A 203 -12.41 6.74 -3.22
N ALA A 204 -13.38 6.24 -2.46
CA ALA A 204 -13.15 5.62 -1.16
C ALA A 204 -13.14 4.09 -1.30
N VAL A 205 -12.01 3.43 -1.03
CA VAL A 205 -11.93 1.96 -1.02
C VAL A 205 -11.97 1.47 0.42
N CYS A 206 -13.15 1.05 0.85
CA CYS A 206 -13.44 0.65 2.21
C CYS A 206 -13.53 -0.87 2.35
N GLY A 207 -13.28 -1.39 3.55
CA GLY A 207 -13.76 -2.73 3.91
C GLY A 207 -15.17 -2.59 4.49
N ASP A 208 -16.00 -3.61 4.32
CA ASP A 208 -17.35 -3.73 4.91
C ASP A 208 -17.42 -3.33 6.40
N GLY A 209 -16.57 -3.89 7.25
CA GLY A 209 -16.57 -3.61 8.68
C GLY A 209 -16.23 -2.17 9.02
N GLY A 210 -15.31 -1.55 8.27
CA GLY A 210 -14.94 -0.15 8.47
C GLY A 210 -15.98 0.83 7.92
N PHE A 211 -16.55 0.52 6.75
CA PHE A 211 -17.67 1.29 6.19
C PHE A 211 -18.88 1.30 7.13
N LEU A 212 -19.23 0.16 7.75
CA LEU A 212 -20.35 0.08 8.69
C LEU A 212 -20.22 1.03 9.89
N MET A 213 -19.00 1.34 10.33
CA MET A 213 -18.76 2.28 11.44
C MET A 213 -19.20 3.71 11.11
N VAL A 214 -19.25 4.06 9.82
CA VAL A 214 -19.47 5.43 9.34
C VAL A 214 -20.52 5.53 8.24
N SER A 215 -21.31 4.49 8.02
CA SER A 215 -22.30 4.42 6.93
C SER A 215 -23.35 5.53 6.98
N GLN A 216 -23.62 6.11 8.16
CA GLN A 216 -24.51 7.26 8.31
C GLN A 216 -24.04 8.51 7.54
N ASP A 217 -22.75 8.59 7.18
CA ASP A 217 -22.20 9.71 6.42
C ASP A 217 -22.71 9.73 4.96
N LEU A 218 -23.41 8.66 4.52
CA LEU A 218 -24.22 8.68 3.29
C LEU A 218 -25.25 9.81 3.30
N ALA A 219 -25.83 10.14 4.45
CA ALA A 219 -26.73 11.29 4.59
C ALA A 219 -26.00 12.61 4.28
N THR A 220 -24.75 12.74 4.73
CA THR A 220 -23.93 13.94 4.51
C THR A 220 -23.61 14.12 3.04
N ILE A 221 -23.09 13.10 2.34
CA ILE A 221 -22.78 13.27 0.91
C ILE A 221 -24.02 13.58 0.08
N LYS A 222 -25.19 13.08 0.49
CA LYS A 222 -26.43 13.33 -0.22
C LYS A 222 -26.96 14.75 0.01
N GLU A 223 -26.97 15.22 1.26
CA GLU A 223 -27.49 16.56 1.60
C GLU A 223 -26.63 17.70 1.05
N TYR A 224 -25.33 17.45 0.90
CA TYR A 224 -24.35 18.45 0.43
C TYR A 224 -23.89 18.22 -1.01
N ASP A 225 -24.51 17.29 -1.75
CA ASP A 225 -24.16 16.94 -3.13
C ASP A 225 -22.65 16.73 -3.32
N ILE A 226 -22.02 15.94 -2.46
CA ILE A 226 -20.57 15.66 -2.50
C ILE A 226 -20.34 14.37 -3.31
N PRO A 227 -19.84 14.44 -4.55
CA PRO A 227 -19.82 13.28 -5.44
C PRO A 227 -18.57 12.45 -5.20
N VAL A 228 -18.66 11.57 -4.21
CA VAL A 228 -17.67 10.54 -3.88
C VAL A 228 -18.20 9.18 -4.33
N VAL A 229 -17.36 8.39 -4.97
CA VAL A 229 -17.65 6.97 -5.25
C VAL A 229 -17.06 6.10 -4.14
N ILE A 230 -17.88 5.27 -3.52
CA ILE A 230 -17.52 4.43 -2.37
C ILE A 230 -17.49 2.98 -2.85
N CYS A 231 -16.32 2.37 -2.91
CA CYS A 231 -16.14 0.96 -3.23
C CYS A 231 -15.98 0.19 -1.91
N VAL A 232 -16.97 -0.61 -1.54
CA VAL A 232 -16.91 -1.49 -0.38
C VAL A 232 -16.41 -2.85 -0.83
N LEU A 233 -15.19 -3.22 -0.42
CA LEU A 233 -14.67 -4.56 -0.61
C LEU A 233 -15.31 -5.46 0.45
N ASP A 234 -16.39 -6.13 0.07
CA ASP A 234 -17.24 -6.93 0.92
C ASP A 234 -16.76 -8.38 0.94
N ASN A 235 -16.13 -8.75 2.06
CA ASN A 235 -15.78 -10.14 2.34
C ASN A 235 -16.57 -10.71 3.53
N ARG A 236 -17.48 -9.96 4.17
CA ARG A 236 -18.20 -10.36 5.38
C ARG A 236 -17.31 -10.70 6.59
N TYR A 237 -16.09 -10.17 6.64
CA TYR A 237 -15.16 -10.38 7.74
C TYR A 237 -14.41 -9.10 8.14
N LEU A 238 -14.04 -9.04 9.42
CA LEU A 238 -12.88 -8.26 9.87
C LEU A 238 -11.59 -8.93 9.36
N GLY A 239 -11.36 -8.85 8.04
CA GLY A 239 -10.43 -9.70 7.30
C GLY A 239 -9.00 -9.73 7.84
N MET A 240 -8.48 -8.58 8.29
CA MET A 240 -7.13 -8.53 8.88
C MET A 240 -7.05 -9.35 10.18
N VAL A 241 -8.03 -9.20 11.07
CA VAL A 241 -8.08 -9.99 12.32
C VAL A 241 -8.32 -11.47 12.01
N ALA A 242 -9.19 -11.77 11.04
CA ALA A 242 -9.47 -13.11 10.56
C ALA A 242 -8.20 -13.80 10.01
N GLN A 243 -7.38 -13.10 9.22
CA GLN A 243 -6.10 -13.62 8.71
C GLN A 243 -5.17 -14.00 9.87
N TRP A 244 -5.06 -13.17 10.91
CA TRP A 244 -4.24 -13.50 12.07
C TRP A 244 -4.77 -14.69 12.86
N GLN A 245 -6.10 -14.80 13.04
CA GLN A 245 -6.73 -15.95 13.69
C GLN A 245 -6.42 -17.26 12.93
N LYS A 246 -6.47 -17.23 11.59
CA LYS A 246 -6.11 -18.37 10.75
C LYS A 246 -4.63 -18.76 10.90
N LEU A 247 -3.73 -17.77 10.86
CA LEU A 247 -2.28 -18.03 10.86
C LEU A 247 -1.70 -18.41 12.23
N PHE A 248 -2.24 -17.87 13.33
CA PHE A 248 -1.58 -17.93 14.64
C PHE A 248 -2.45 -18.48 15.77
N TYR A 249 -3.72 -18.80 15.52
CA TYR A 249 -4.67 -19.23 16.55
C TYR A 249 -5.52 -20.43 16.14
N ASP A 250 -4.93 -21.36 15.38
CA ASP A 250 -5.57 -22.62 14.96
C ASP A 250 -6.97 -22.41 14.32
N GLU A 251 -7.11 -21.35 13.51
CA GLU A 251 -8.37 -20.99 12.84
C GLU A 251 -9.55 -20.76 13.80
N ARG A 252 -9.28 -20.40 15.05
CA ARG A 252 -10.32 -20.01 16.02
C ARG A 252 -10.88 -18.64 15.69
N MET A 253 -11.90 -18.63 14.82
CA MET A 253 -12.57 -17.41 14.36
C MET A 253 -13.43 -16.80 15.48
N SER A 254 -12.87 -15.83 16.21
CA SER A 254 -13.55 -15.16 17.32
C SER A 254 -14.08 -13.80 16.89
N HIS A 255 -15.40 -13.70 16.71
CA HIS A 255 -16.15 -12.46 16.46
C HIS A 255 -15.64 -11.63 15.27
N THR A 256 -15.12 -12.30 14.25
CA THR A 256 -14.59 -11.68 13.04
C THR A 256 -15.53 -11.79 11.85
N HIS A 257 -16.49 -12.72 11.85
CA HIS A 257 -17.53 -12.80 10.82
C HIS A 257 -18.61 -11.75 11.10
N LEU A 258 -18.92 -10.94 10.10
CA LEU A 258 -19.85 -9.81 10.23
C LEU A 258 -21.31 -10.17 9.92
N GLY A 259 -21.55 -11.38 9.41
CA GLY A 259 -22.90 -11.83 9.02
C GLY A 259 -23.37 -11.16 7.72
N GLU A 260 -24.64 -11.38 7.35
CA GLU A 260 -25.17 -11.03 6.03
C GLU A 260 -25.86 -9.65 5.96
N VAL A 261 -25.96 -8.94 7.08
CA VAL A 261 -26.73 -7.69 7.18
C VAL A 261 -25.83 -6.51 7.53
N PRO A 262 -26.09 -5.31 6.98
CA PRO A 262 -27.13 -4.97 6.01
C PRO A 262 -26.75 -5.37 4.57
N ASP A 263 -27.74 -5.22 3.66
CA ASP A 263 -27.52 -5.18 2.22
C ASP A 263 -27.05 -3.77 1.85
N PHE A 264 -25.79 -3.62 1.43
CA PHE A 264 -25.17 -2.31 1.22
C PHE A 264 -25.80 -1.49 0.09
N VAL A 265 -26.32 -2.15 -0.95
CA VAL A 265 -27.04 -1.48 -2.05
C VAL A 265 -28.32 -0.85 -1.52
N LYS A 266 -29.13 -1.61 -0.78
CA LYS A 266 -30.37 -1.09 -0.18
C LYS A 266 -30.11 -0.03 0.89
N LEU A 267 -28.99 -0.15 1.61
CA LEU A 267 -28.57 0.86 2.57
C LEU A 267 -28.29 2.20 1.87
N ALA A 268 -27.55 2.19 0.75
CA ALA A 268 -27.32 3.38 -0.06
C ALA A 268 -28.64 3.99 -0.57
N GLU A 269 -29.52 3.16 -1.13
CA GLU A 269 -30.84 3.59 -1.61
C GLU A 269 -31.70 4.24 -0.51
N ALA A 270 -31.63 3.73 0.73
CA ALA A 270 -32.34 4.31 1.87
C ALA A 270 -31.89 5.73 2.21
N PHE A 271 -30.64 6.09 1.90
CA PHE A 271 -30.12 7.46 2.01
C PHE A 271 -30.28 8.28 0.72
N GLY A 272 -30.90 7.72 -0.33
CA GLY A 272 -31.03 8.38 -1.63
C GLY A 272 -29.73 8.45 -2.43
N VAL A 273 -28.77 7.58 -2.13
CA VAL A 273 -27.49 7.42 -2.84
C VAL A 273 -27.61 6.23 -3.80
N GLN A 274 -27.02 6.34 -4.99
CA GLN A 274 -27.02 5.22 -5.94
C GLN A 274 -26.25 4.02 -5.35
N GLY A 275 -26.83 2.83 -5.42
CA GLY A 275 -26.18 1.58 -5.03
C GLY A 275 -26.03 0.64 -6.23
N GLU A 276 -24.87 -0.01 -6.35
CA GLU A 276 -24.59 -1.02 -7.37
C GLU A 276 -23.81 -2.18 -6.74
N ARG A 277 -23.99 -3.40 -7.24
CA ARG A 277 -23.25 -4.59 -6.80
C ARG A 277 -22.42 -5.17 -7.93
N VAL A 278 -21.18 -5.55 -7.61
CA VAL A 278 -20.18 -6.14 -8.51
C VAL A 278 -19.81 -7.53 -7.99
N GLU A 279 -19.91 -8.55 -8.85
CA GLU A 279 -19.67 -9.95 -8.47
C GLU A 279 -18.75 -10.70 -9.44
N LYS A 280 -18.46 -10.15 -10.63
CA LYS A 280 -17.64 -10.81 -11.65
C LYS A 280 -16.48 -9.94 -12.16
N PRO A 281 -15.39 -10.57 -12.65
CA PRO A 281 -14.29 -9.85 -13.28
C PRO A 281 -14.80 -8.98 -14.44
N GLY A 282 -14.31 -7.74 -14.52
CA GLY A 282 -14.67 -6.73 -15.52
C GLY A 282 -15.83 -5.82 -15.11
N GLU A 283 -16.73 -6.27 -14.23
CA GLU A 283 -17.88 -5.47 -13.78
C GLU A 283 -17.44 -4.24 -12.95
N MET A 284 -16.31 -4.31 -12.22
CA MET A 284 -15.81 -3.18 -11.42
C MET A 284 -15.35 -2.02 -12.31
N GLU A 285 -14.71 -2.32 -13.44
CA GLU A 285 -14.25 -1.29 -14.37
C GLU A 285 -15.41 -0.51 -14.98
N GLU A 286 -16.49 -1.18 -15.36
CA GLU A 286 -17.68 -0.53 -15.90
C GLU A 286 -18.43 0.26 -14.82
N ALA A 287 -18.67 -0.34 -13.66
CA ALA A 287 -19.37 0.29 -12.55
C ALA A 287 -18.69 1.59 -12.10
N LEU A 288 -17.37 1.56 -11.89
CA LEU A 288 -16.63 2.72 -11.41
C LEU A 288 -16.60 3.87 -12.44
N LYS A 289 -16.40 3.56 -13.73
CA LYS A 289 -16.44 4.58 -14.79
C LYS A 289 -17.81 5.24 -14.89
N ASN A 290 -18.88 4.46 -14.79
CA ASN A 290 -20.25 4.96 -14.81
C ASN A 290 -20.55 5.84 -13.60
N ALA A 291 -20.15 5.39 -12.40
CA ALA A 291 -20.31 6.12 -11.15
C ALA A 291 -19.56 7.47 -11.15
N LEU A 292 -18.33 7.52 -11.67
CA LEU A 292 -17.58 8.77 -11.76
C LEU A 292 -18.19 9.72 -12.79
N LYS A 293 -18.62 9.19 -13.94
CA LYS A 293 -19.25 9.98 -15.01
C LYS A 293 -20.61 10.57 -14.63
N SER A 294 -21.35 9.92 -13.71
CA SER A 294 -22.65 10.43 -13.27
C SER A 294 -22.52 11.78 -12.55
N GLY A 295 -21.38 12.02 -11.89
CA GLY A 295 -21.19 13.20 -11.05
C GLY A 295 -22.02 13.16 -9.77
N GLU A 296 -22.55 11.99 -9.40
CA GLU A 296 -23.41 11.78 -8.24
C GLU A 296 -22.75 10.81 -7.24
N PRO A 297 -22.99 10.96 -5.92
CA PRO A 297 -22.51 10.00 -4.94
C PRO A 297 -23.05 8.60 -5.25
N THR A 298 -22.16 7.62 -5.23
CA THR A 298 -22.46 6.22 -5.59
C THR A 298 -21.75 5.26 -4.64
N LEU A 299 -22.44 4.23 -4.17
CA LEU A 299 -21.88 3.10 -3.45
C LEU A 299 -21.84 1.87 -4.37
N ILE A 300 -20.65 1.28 -4.49
CA ILE A 300 -20.40 0.03 -5.21
C ILE A 300 -20.03 -1.03 -4.18
N ASP A 301 -20.90 -2.02 -4.02
CA ASP A 301 -20.71 -3.20 -3.17
C ASP A 301 -19.99 -4.30 -3.96
N VAL A 302 -18.73 -4.58 -3.62
CA VAL A 302 -17.86 -5.48 -4.39
C VAL A 302 -17.64 -6.77 -3.61
N ILE A 303 -18.27 -7.85 -4.06
CA ILE A 303 -18.19 -9.15 -3.39
C ILE A 303 -16.85 -9.82 -3.70
N ILE A 304 -16.01 -9.98 -2.67
CA ILE A 304 -14.66 -10.54 -2.79
C ILE A 304 -14.47 -11.82 -1.97
N ASP A 305 -13.45 -12.61 -2.33
CA ASP A 305 -13.13 -13.86 -1.65
C ASP A 305 -12.74 -13.66 -0.17
N PRO A 306 -13.49 -14.22 0.81
CA PRO A 306 -13.18 -14.11 2.24
C PRO A 306 -11.97 -14.93 2.70
N HIS A 307 -11.43 -15.79 1.84
CA HIS A 307 -10.26 -16.60 2.14
C HIS A 307 -8.96 -16.03 1.58
N GLU A 308 -8.99 -14.97 0.78
CA GLU A 308 -7.78 -14.35 0.26
C GLU A 308 -6.96 -13.71 1.39
N ILE A 309 -5.66 -13.96 1.39
CA ILE A 309 -4.70 -13.42 2.36
C ILE A 309 -3.53 -12.74 1.66
N LEU A 310 -2.86 -11.84 2.37
CA LEU A 310 -1.63 -11.20 1.92
C LEU A 310 -0.39 -11.89 2.49
N PRO A 311 0.71 -11.96 1.72
CA PRO A 311 2.03 -12.18 2.28
C PRO A 311 2.32 -11.22 3.42
N MET A 312 3.01 -11.70 4.45
CA MET A 312 3.25 -10.95 5.67
C MET A 312 4.58 -11.33 6.31
N VAL A 313 5.30 -10.36 6.88
CA VAL A 313 6.36 -10.60 7.86
C VAL A 313 5.74 -10.73 9.25
N PRO A 314 5.85 -11.86 9.95
CA PRO A 314 5.31 -12.01 11.30
C PRO A 314 5.92 -11.01 12.29
N PRO A 315 5.21 -10.66 13.37
CA PRO A 315 5.77 -9.79 14.42
C PRO A 315 7.05 -10.37 15.02
N GLY A 316 8.06 -9.53 15.18
CA GLY A 316 9.35 -9.94 15.77
C GLY A 316 10.32 -10.63 14.80
N CYS A 317 9.89 -10.89 13.56
CA CYS A 317 10.76 -11.41 12.50
C CYS A 317 11.48 -10.29 11.73
N GLY A 318 12.60 -10.62 11.08
CA GLY A 318 13.27 -9.74 10.13
C GLY A 318 12.45 -9.58 8.85
N ILE A 319 12.64 -8.48 8.12
CA ILE A 319 11.81 -8.11 6.96
C ILE A 319 11.84 -9.10 5.79
N THR A 320 12.84 -10.00 5.75
CA THR A 320 13.00 -11.05 4.74
C THR A 320 12.25 -12.34 5.06
N GLU A 321 11.80 -12.52 6.32
CA GLU A 321 11.08 -13.70 6.82
C GLU A 321 9.58 -13.63 6.48
N ILE A 322 9.26 -13.57 5.19
CA ILE A 322 7.90 -13.44 4.68
C ILE A 322 7.20 -14.81 4.69
N ILE A 323 6.00 -14.87 5.28
CA ILE A 323 5.10 -16.02 5.23
C ILE A 323 3.92 -15.76 4.29
N GLY A 324 3.25 -16.84 3.87
CA GLY A 324 2.14 -16.81 2.93
C GLY A 324 2.59 -16.86 1.47
N GLU A 325 1.65 -17.19 0.59
CA GLU A 325 1.93 -17.32 -0.84
C GLU A 325 2.14 -15.95 -1.49
N TYR A 326 3.32 -15.72 -2.06
CA TYR A 326 3.61 -14.53 -2.85
C TYR A 326 3.30 -14.78 -4.34
N LYS A 327 2.05 -14.53 -4.75
CA LYS A 327 1.56 -14.77 -6.11
C LYS A 327 2.23 -13.83 -7.12
N VAL A 328 3.03 -14.39 -8.03
CA VAL A 328 3.76 -13.64 -9.07
C VAL A 328 3.15 -13.83 -10.46
N GLU A 329 3.31 -12.84 -11.34
CA GLU A 329 2.78 -12.86 -12.72
C GLU A 329 3.44 -13.94 -13.58
N ARG A 330 4.76 -14.12 -13.44
CA ARG A 330 5.46 -15.23 -14.09
C ARG A 330 5.28 -16.47 -13.22
N GLU A 331 4.61 -17.49 -13.72
CA GLU A 331 4.63 -18.84 -13.13
C GLU A 331 6.05 -19.42 -13.27
N VAL A 332 6.99 -18.96 -12.44
CA VAL A 332 8.29 -19.62 -12.29
C VAL A 332 8.15 -20.59 -11.11
N PRO A 333 8.15 -21.92 -11.33
CA PRO A 333 7.93 -22.93 -10.27
C PRO A 333 9.12 -23.08 -9.30
N GLY A 334 10.00 -22.07 -9.18
CA GLY A 334 11.27 -22.16 -8.47
C GLY A 334 11.48 -21.04 -7.44
N GLU A 335 12.49 -21.19 -6.59
CA GLU A 335 12.91 -20.15 -5.65
C GLU A 335 13.28 -18.88 -6.41
N ILE A 336 12.63 -17.76 -6.06
CA ILE A 336 13.00 -16.45 -6.58
C ILE A 336 14.43 -16.17 -6.07
N PRO A 337 15.44 -16.05 -6.96
CA PRO A 337 16.83 -15.94 -6.55
C PRO A 337 17.00 -14.67 -5.71
N TYR A 338 17.38 -14.88 -4.45
CA TYR A 338 17.68 -13.83 -3.49
C TYR A 338 19.17 -13.90 -3.16
N ARG A 339 19.85 -12.76 -3.30
CA ARG A 339 21.26 -12.68 -2.91
C ARG A 339 21.30 -12.47 -1.41
N ALA A 340 21.72 -13.49 -0.66
CA ALA A 340 22.03 -13.28 0.76
C ALA A 340 23.09 -12.18 0.91
N PRO A 341 23.02 -11.35 1.96
CA PRO A 341 24.00 -10.30 2.20
C PRO A 341 25.42 -10.88 2.11
N ALA A 342 26.34 -10.12 1.53
CA ALA A 342 27.73 -10.49 1.53
C ALA A 342 28.19 -10.52 3.00
N GLN A 343 28.40 -11.72 3.56
CA GLN A 343 29.16 -11.82 4.81
C GLN A 343 30.46 -11.06 4.60
N GLU A 344 30.75 -10.09 5.47
CA GLU A 344 32.07 -9.49 5.52
C GLU A 344 33.07 -10.63 5.49
N LYS A 345 33.98 -10.59 4.51
CA LYS A 345 35.18 -11.41 4.59
C LYS A 345 35.85 -11.01 5.88
N SER A 346 35.68 -11.81 6.93
CA SER A 346 36.54 -11.79 8.10
C SER A 346 37.97 -11.83 7.56
N GLY A 347 38.68 -10.71 7.69
CA GLY A 347 40.06 -10.60 7.28
C GLY A 347 40.88 -11.66 8.02
N ASP A 348 41.65 -12.43 7.26
CA ASP A 348 42.88 -13.07 7.74
C ASP A 348 44.00 -12.03 7.81
#